data_AF-A0A8K0LFW8-F1
#
_entry.id   AF-A0A8K0LFW8-F1
#
_cell.length_a   1.000
_cell.length_b   1.000
_cell.length_c   1.000
_cell.angle_alpha   90.00
_cell.angle_beta   90.00
_cell.angle_gamma   90.00
#
_symmetry.space_group_name_H-M   'P 1'
#
loop_
_entity.id
_entity.type
_entity.pdbx_description
1 polymer ?
#
loop_
_entity_poly.entity_id
_entity_poly.type
_entity_poly.pdbx_seq_one_letter_code
_entity_poly.pdbx_strand_id
1 'polypeptide(L)'
;MPNPPKRRISTFIQRKSLQLSSRLSRSLRWNAVAREGNGRFWPLRLIHPHHAAICSPTAGESEYSCSGLSPDHPDRYIPISTVRTQARYALRLTLQSKQIQSSDHRSYPHRFHNYPNEGLTLTTTGPWYEFPIRNRSPFQARGDAGVVRVVYPANWRGGDDMWDVIYHDPRKVLVLRGEEVGDFSMAVRRYRPPGQLS
;
A
#
# COMPACT_ATOMS: atom_id res chain seq x y z
N MET A 1 11.62 67.99 -17.29
CA MET A 1 11.46 66.61 -16.79
C MET A 1 10.27 65.97 -17.50
N PRO A 2 10.48 65.01 -18.43
CA PRO A 2 9.37 64.36 -19.14
C PRO A 2 9.04 62.98 -18.55
N ASN A 3 7.73 62.72 -18.38
CA ASN A 3 7.17 61.43 -17.97
C ASN A 3 7.45 60.32 -19.00
N PRO A 4 7.76 59.07 -18.57
CA PRO A 4 7.83 57.94 -19.49
C PRO A 4 6.44 57.36 -19.82
N PRO A 5 6.24 56.82 -21.04
CA PRO A 5 4.94 56.38 -21.54
C PRO A 5 4.55 54.96 -21.11
N LYS A 6 3.24 54.75 -20.88
CA LYS A 6 2.59 53.45 -20.66
C LYS A 6 2.62 52.60 -21.93
N ARG A 7 3.30 51.45 -21.90
CA ARG A 7 3.20 50.41 -22.95
C ARG A 7 2.35 49.24 -22.46
N ARG A 8 1.19 49.05 -23.09
CA ARG A 8 0.39 47.81 -23.07
C ARG A 8 1.09 46.76 -23.93
N ILE A 9 1.35 45.58 -23.36
CA ILE A 9 1.80 44.40 -24.12
C ILE A 9 0.62 43.42 -24.18
N SER A 10 0.14 43.18 -25.40
CA SER A 10 -0.87 42.17 -25.73
C SER A 10 -0.14 40.86 -26.00
N THR A 11 -0.51 39.81 -25.26
CA THR A 11 0.00 38.45 -25.42
C THR A 11 -0.83 37.70 -26.47
N PHE A 12 -0.17 37.31 -27.55
CA PHE A 12 -0.70 36.42 -28.59
C PHE A 12 -0.09 35.03 -28.36
N ILE A 13 -0.91 34.04 -27.96
CA ILE A 13 -0.48 32.63 -27.90
C ILE A 13 -1.29 31.85 -28.92
N GLN A 14 -0.60 31.37 -29.95
CA GLN A 14 -1.12 30.61 -31.07
C GLN A 14 -1.19 29.13 -30.69
N ARG A 15 -2.40 28.55 -30.66
CA ARG A 15 -2.63 27.11 -30.49
C ARG A 15 -2.45 26.42 -31.85
N LYS A 16 -1.53 25.45 -31.95
CA LYS A 16 -1.49 24.48 -33.06
C LYS A 16 -2.34 23.27 -32.70
N SER A 17 -3.41 23.07 -33.45
CA SER A 17 -4.13 21.81 -33.58
C SER A 17 -3.45 20.93 -34.63
N LEU A 18 -3.37 19.64 -34.38
CA LEU A 18 -3.24 18.62 -35.43
C LEU A 18 -4.09 17.42 -35.01
N GLN A 19 -5.20 17.25 -35.72
CA GLN A 19 -5.98 16.03 -35.81
C GLN A 19 -5.47 15.17 -36.96
N LEU A 20 -5.62 13.85 -36.82
CA LEU A 20 -5.82 12.76 -37.81
C LEU A 20 -5.16 11.50 -37.23
N SER A 21 -5.70 10.28 -37.25
CA SER A 21 -6.99 9.75 -37.65
C SER A 21 -7.08 8.33 -37.09
N SER A 22 -8.30 7.85 -36.90
CA SER A 22 -8.72 6.54 -36.40
C SER A 22 -8.42 5.37 -37.36
N ARG A 23 -8.18 4.16 -36.81
CA ARG A 23 -9.01 2.96 -37.03
C ARG A 23 -8.48 1.69 -36.32
N LEU A 24 -9.43 0.78 -36.09
CA LEU A 24 -9.39 -0.60 -35.56
C LEU A 24 -9.59 -0.69 -34.03
N SER A 25 -10.83 -0.62 -33.53
CA SER A 25 -11.88 -1.68 -33.47
C SER A 25 -11.41 -3.01 -32.86
N ARG A 26 -11.87 -3.29 -31.64
CA ARG A 26 -12.65 -4.49 -31.32
C ARG A 26 -13.47 -4.31 -30.03
N SER A 27 -14.75 -4.07 -30.28
CA SER A 27 -15.96 -4.41 -29.52
C SER A 27 -15.78 -5.26 -28.26
N LEU A 28 -16.27 -4.75 -27.13
CA LEU A 28 -17.05 -5.53 -26.16
C LEU A 28 -18.15 -4.62 -25.59
N ARG A 29 -19.39 -5.01 -25.90
CA ARG A 29 -20.62 -4.29 -25.58
C ARG A 29 -20.82 -4.18 -24.07
N TRP A 30 -21.14 -2.97 -23.62
CA TRP A 30 -21.82 -2.72 -22.37
C TRP A 30 -23.32 -2.88 -22.61
N ASN A 31 -23.99 -3.73 -21.84
CA ASN A 31 -25.44 -3.70 -21.71
C ASN A 31 -25.80 -2.97 -20.41
N ALA A 32 -26.56 -1.89 -20.56
CA ALA A 32 -27.19 -1.16 -19.47
C ALA A 32 -28.54 -1.79 -19.11
N VAL A 33 -28.71 -1.99 -17.80
CA VAL A 33 -29.90 -1.86 -16.95
C VAL A 33 -31.29 -1.98 -17.60
N ALA A 34 -32.07 -2.95 -17.11
CA ALA A 34 -33.52 -2.84 -16.97
C ALA A 34 -33.88 -2.80 -15.47
N ARG A 35 -34.62 -1.76 -15.08
CA ARG A 35 -35.33 -1.63 -13.79
C ARG A 35 -36.71 -2.26 -13.98
N GLU A 36 -37.12 -3.13 -13.05
CA GLU A 36 -38.50 -3.20 -12.57
C GLU A 36 -38.54 -3.95 -11.23
N GLY A 37 -39.41 -3.50 -10.34
CA GLY A 37 -39.40 -3.83 -8.92
C GLY A 37 -40.05 -5.15 -8.55
N ASN A 38 -39.56 -5.76 -7.48
CA ASN A 38 -40.39 -6.24 -6.37
C ASN A 38 -39.49 -6.72 -5.23
N GLY A 39 -39.89 -6.41 -3.99
CA GLY A 39 -39.10 -6.69 -2.80
C GLY A 39 -38.69 -8.15 -2.69
N ARG A 40 -37.38 -8.42 -2.77
CA ARG A 40 -36.73 -9.64 -2.27
C ARG A 40 -35.34 -9.28 -1.76
N PHE A 41 -35.07 -9.67 -0.53
CA PHE A 41 -33.76 -9.68 0.10
C PHE A 41 -32.71 -10.25 -0.86
N TRP A 42 -31.64 -9.50 -1.10
CA TRP A 42 -30.45 -10.03 -1.77
C TRP A 42 -29.60 -10.75 -0.72
N PRO A 43 -29.35 -12.06 -0.83
CA PRO A 43 -28.32 -12.68 -0.02
C PRO A 43 -26.97 -12.10 -0.47
N LEU A 44 -26.16 -11.70 0.50
CA LEU A 44 -24.72 -11.50 0.33
C LEU A 44 -24.16 -12.73 -0.40
N ARG A 45 -23.93 -12.62 -1.71
CA ARG A 45 -23.13 -13.60 -2.43
C ARG A 45 -21.74 -13.49 -1.83
N LEU A 46 -21.40 -14.44 -0.96
CA LEU A 46 -20.04 -14.82 -0.66
C LEU A 46 -19.33 -14.98 -2.00
N ILE A 47 -18.50 -13.99 -2.34
CA ILE A 47 -17.41 -14.21 -3.27
C ILE A 47 -16.56 -15.26 -2.58
N HIS A 48 -16.64 -16.49 -3.09
CA HIS A 48 -15.77 -17.57 -2.68
C HIS A 48 -14.33 -17.06 -2.80
N PRO A 49 -13.52 -17.10 -1.73
CA PRO A 49 -12.10 -16.89 -1.88
C PRO A 49 -11.59 -18.08 -2.70
N HIS A 50 -11.35 -17.87 -3.98
CA HIS A 50 -10.47 -18.73 -4.75
C HIS A 50 -9.17 -18.78 -3.97
N HIS A 51 -8.93 -19.93 -3.33
CA HIS A 51 -7.66 -20.43 -2.83
C HIS A 51 -6.61 -19.33 -2.70
N ALA A 52 -6.54 -18.69 -1.53
CA ALA A 52 -5.34 -18.01 -1.12
C ALA A 52 -4.25 -19.08 -1.13
N ALA A 53 -3.50 -19.14 -2.24
CA ALA A 53 -2.33 -19.98 -2.32
C ALA A 53 -1.47 -19.58 -1.14
N ILE A 54 -1.25 -20.52 -0.22
CA ILE A 54 -0.20 -20.42 0.77
C ILE A 54 1.06 -20.33 -0.08
N CYS A 55 1.57 -19.11 -0.29
CA CYS A 55 2.84 -18.90 -0.95
C CYS A 55 3.91 -19.43 -0.01
N SER A 56 4.18 -20.74 -0.11
CA SER A 56 5.41 -21.30 0.43
C SER A 56 6.56 -20.49 -0.19
N PRO A 57 7.52 -20.00 0.61
CA PRO A 57 8.66 -19.28 0.07
C PRO A 57 9.34 -20.17 -0.97
N THR A 58 9.43 -19.68 -2.20
CA THR A 58 10.18 -20.38 -3.25
C THR A 58 11.65 -20.35 -2.86
N ALA A 59 12.35 -21.49 -3.02
CA ALA A 59 13.78 -21.55 -2.74
C ALA A 59 14.50 -20.49 -3.59
N GLY A 60 15.18 -19.54 -2.94
CA GLY A 60 15.82 -18.41 -3.61
C GLY A 60 15.12 -17.05 -3.48
N GLU A 61 13.91 -17.00 -2.89
CA GLU A 61 13.20 -15.74 -2.68
C GLU A 61 13.76 -14.96 -1.47
N SER A 62 13.98 -13.66 -1.65
CA SER A 62 14.31 -12.74 -0.56
C SER A 62 13.10 -12.53 0.35
N GLU A 63 13.36 -12.30 1.63
CA GLU A 63 12.34 -12.06 2.65
C GLU A 63 12.68 -10.85 3.51
N TYR A 64 11.67 -10.25 4.12
CA TYR A 64 11.85 -9.28 5.19
C TYR A 64 11.88 -10.02 6.53
N SER A 65 12.88 -9.68 7.36
CA SER A 65 13.07 -10.23 8.69
C SER A 65 12.71 -9.19 9.75
N CYS A 66 11.70 -9.51 10.55
CA CYS A 66 11.25 -8.75 11.71
C CYS A 66 11.94 -9.30 12.96
N SER A 67 13.24 -9.05 13.11
CA SER A 67 14.10 -9.75 14.09
C SER A 67 13.72 -9.52 15.56
N GLY A 68 12.96 -8.46 15.84
CA GLY A 68 12.40 -8.15 17.16
C GLY A 68 11.32 -9.13 17.62
N LEU A 69 10.61 -9.77 16.68
CA LEU A 69 9.56 -10.74 16.97
C LEU A 69 10.16 -12.07 17.47
N SER A 70 9.35 -12.81 18.24
CA SER A 70 9.67 -14.18 18.70
C SER A 70 10.05 -15.08 17.52
N PRO A 71 10.99 -16.02 17.67
CA PRO A 71 11.37 -16.94 16.60
C PRO A 71 10.23 -17.68 15.92
N ASP A 72 9.19 -18.00 16.68
CA ASP A 72 8.03 -18.76 16.21
C ASP A 72 6.89 -17.84 15.73
N HIS A 73 7.09 -16.51 15.74
CA HIS A 73 6.06 -15.58 15.31
C HIS A 73 5.75 -15.77 13.81
N PRO A 74 4.47 -15.94 13.43
CA PRO A 74 4.10 -16.29 12.05
C PRO A 74 4.51 -15.24 11.00
N ASP A 75 4.61 -13.98 11.43
CA ASP A 75 5.02 -12.84 10.60
C ASP A 75 6.49 -12.40 10.82
N ARG A 76 7.32 -13.24 11.48
CA ARG A 76 8.75 -12.93 11.68
C ARG A 76 9.51 -12.80 10.35
N TYR A 77 9.16 -13.63 9.39
CA TYR A 77 9.73 -13.63 8.05
C TYR A 77 8.60 -13.49 7.04
N ILE A 78 8.69 -12.49 6.16
CA ILE A 78 7.68 -12.24 5.13
C ILE A 78 8.36 -12.25 3.75
N PRO A 79 8.01 -13.19 2.85
CA PRO A 79 8.54 -13.22 1.50
C PRO A 79 8.26 -11.92 0.75
N ILE A 80 9.20 -11.48 -0.11
CA ILE A 80 9.02 -10.25 -0.88
C ILE A 80 7.81 -10.33 -1.81
N SER A 81 7.52 -11.48 -2.41
CA SER A 81 6.30 -11.71 -3.21
C SER A 81 5.03 -11.38 -2.42
N THR A 82 4.97 -11.81 -1.16
CA THR A 82 3.87 -11.52 -0.24
C THR A 82 3.75 -10.03 0.04
N VAL A 83 4.88 -9.36 0.35
CA VAL A 83 4.89 -7.90 0.55
C VAL A 83 4.43 -7.17 -0.71
N ARG A 84 4.99 -7.50 -1.88
CA ARG A 84 4.64 -6.90 -3.17
C ARG A 84 3.15 -7.03 -3.47
N THR A 85 2.59 -8.22 -3.27
CA THR A 85 1.17 -8.50 -3.53
C THR A 85 0.27 -7.65 -2.64
N GLN A 86 0.55 -7.60 -1.34
CA GLN A 86 -0.26 -6.83 -0.40
C GLN A 86 -0.04 -5.31 -0.53
N ALA A 87 1.16 -4.86 -0.84
CA ALA A 87 1.47 -3.46 -1.13
C ALA A 87 0.71 -2.97 -2.38
N ARG A 88 0.63 -3.78 -3.44
CA ARG A 88 -0.18 -3.45 -4.64
C ARG A 88 -1.68 -3.41 -4.32
N TYR A 89 -2.15 -4.27 -3.42
CA TYR A 89 -3.54 -4.19 -2.95
C TYR A 89 -3.79 -2.88 -2.18
N ALA A 90 -2.89 -2.51 -1.27
CA ALA A 90 -2.95 -1.25 -0.54
C ALA A 90 -2.95 -0.04 -1.49
N LEU A 91 -2.05 -0.03 -2.48
CA LEU A 91 -2.01 1.00 -3.52
C LEU A 91 -3.34 1.12 -4.26
N ARG A 92 -3.97 0.00 -4.62
CA ARG A 92 -5.29 0.02 -5.28
C ARG A 92 -6.37 0.66 -4.41
N LEU A 93 -6.35 0.41 -3.10
CA LEU A 93 -7.28 1.05 -2.16
C LEU A 93 -7.05 2.57 -2.13
N THR A 94 -5.79 3.01 -2.00
CA THR A 94 -5.41 4.44 -2.01
C THR A 94 -5.82 5.14 -3.30
N LEU A 95 -5.55 4.55 -4.46
CA LEU A 95 -5.94 5.12 -5.77
C LEU A 95 -7.45 5.20 -5.96
N GLN A 96 -8.22 4.38 -5.25
CA GLN A 96 -9.69 4.42 -5.26
C GLN A 96 -10.28 5.28 -4.12
N SER A 97 -9.43 5.94 -3.33
CA SER A 97 -9.84 6.65 -2.11
C SER A 97 -10.67 5.77 -1.16
N LYS A 98 -10.31 4.48 -1.08
CA LYS A 98 -10.98 3.50 -0.21
C LYS A 98 -10.10 3.13 0.97
N GLN A 99 -10.75 2.80 2.07
CA GLN A 99 -10.14 2.19 3.23
C GLN A 99 -10.94 0.97 3.65
N ILE A 100 -10.26 0.02 4.29
CA ILE A 100 -10.85 -1.10 5.01
C ILE A 100 -10.51 -0.94 6.49
N GLN A 101 -11.50 -1.21 7.33
CA GLN A 101 -11.36 -1.05 8.77
C GLN A 101 -10.84 -2.35 9.39
N SER A 102 -9.92 -2.29 10.35
CA SER A 102 -9.50 -3.42 11.19
C SER A 102 -10.51 -3.68 12.32
N SER A 103 -10.28 -4.75 13.08
CA SER A 103 -11.09 -5.10 14.27
C SER A 103 -11.07 -4.04 15.37
N ASP A 104 -9.97 -3.28 15.51
CA ASP A 104 -9.80 -2.18 16.47
C ASP A 104 -10.25 -0.82 15.91
N HIS A 105 -11.06 -0.83 14.84
CA HIS A 105 -11.64 0.34 14.21
C HIS A 105 -10.68 1.29 13.46
N ARG A 106 -9.38 0.97 13.33
CA ARG A 106 -8.46 1.74 12.48
C ARG A 106 -8.74 1.49 11.00
N SER A 107 -8.62 2.52 10.17
CA SER A 107 -8.91 2.44 8.73
C SER A 107 -7.63 2.46 7.91
N TYR A 108 -7.39 1.41 7.12
CA TYR A 108 -6.20 1.27 6.30
C TYR A 108 -6.54 1.24 4.80
N PRO A 109 -5.63 1.71 3.92
CA PRO A 109 -4.39 2.39 4.25
C PRO A 109 -4.64 3.79 4.81
N HIS A 110 -3.77 4.27 5.68
CA HIS A 110 -3.80 5.65 6.17
C HIS A 110 -2.40 6.26 6.18
N ARG A 111 -2.33 7.57 6.42
CA ARG A 111 -1.07 8.31 6.44
C ARG A 111 -0.17 7.76 7.55
N PHE A 112 1.08 7.50 7.20
CA PHE A 112 2.15 7.20 8.14
C PHE A 112 3.02 8.44 8.32
N HIS A 113 3.22 8.85 9.58
CA HIS A 113 3.84 10.13 9.90
C HIS A 113 5.34 10.04 10.15
N ASN A 114 5.84 8.85 10.55
CA ASN A 114 7.22 8.66 10.99
C ASN A 114 7.65 9.76 11.97
N TYR A 115 6.92 9.85 13.09
CA TYR A 115 7.11 10.92 14.05
C TYR A 115 8.56 10.93 14.59
N PRO A 116 9.07 12.06 15.10
CA PRO A 116 10.46 12.18 15.56
C PRO A 116 10.88 11.13 16.61
N ASN A 117 9.92 10.64 17.40
CA ASN A 117 10.10 9.57 18.37
C ASN A 117 10.26 8.17 17.71
N GLU A 118 9.62 7.92 16.57
CA GLU A 118 9.81 6.71 15.76
C GLU A 118 11.13 6.76 15.00
N GLY A 119 11.43 7.92 14.38
CA GLY A 119 12.72 8.24 13.79
C GLY A 119 13.23 7.23 12.76
N LEU A 120 12.33 6.49 12.09
CA LEU A 120 12.71 5.39 11.20
C LEU A 120 13.46 5.94 9.99
N THR A 121 14.58 5.30 9.66
CA THR A 121 15.35 5.63 8.45
C THR A 121 14.72 4.96 7.22
N LEU A 122 13.53 5.42 6.84
CA LEU A 122 12.82 4.96 5.65
C LEU A 122 13.65 5.24 4.39
N THR A 123 13.71 4.27 3.48
CA THR A 123 14.42 4.43 2.20
C THR A 123 13.56 5.19 1.18
N THR A 124 12.23 5.11 1.31
CA THR A 124 11.29 5.83 0.46
C THR A 124 11.06 7.26 0.94
N THR A 125 10.81 8.19 0.00
CA THR A 125 10.55 9.60 0.34
C THR A 125 9.08 9.86 0.62
N GLY A 126 8.77 10.55 1.72
CA GLY A 126 7.41 10.88 2.12
C GLY A 126 6.72 11.92 1.24
N PRO A 127 5.41 12.17 1.46
CA PRO A 127 4.58 11.59 2.53
C PRO A 127 4.26 10.11 2.29
N TRP A 128 4.01 9.37 3.36
CA TRP A 128 3.81 7.92 3.30
C TRP A 128 2.40 7.49 3.69
N TYR A 129 2.01 6.31 3.19
CA TYR A 129 0.90 5.52 3.69
C TYR A 129 1.44 4.24 4.34
N GLU A 130 0.73 3.74 5.33
CA GLU A 130 0.93 2.39 5.86
C GLU A 130 -0.26 1.48 5.60
N PHE A 131 0.01 0.18 5.50
CA PHE A 131 -1.00 -0.85 5.38
C PHE A 131 -0.57 -2.15 6.07
N PRO A 132 -1.46 -2.87 6.78
CA PRO A 132 -1.11 -4.11 7.45
C PRO A 132 -0.80 -5.23 6.46
N ILE A 133 0.28 -5.96 6.73
CA ILE A 133 0.67 -7.12 5.93
C ILE A 133 0.90 -8.33 6.83
N ARG A 134 0.65 -9.51 6.29
CA ARG A 134 0.78 -10.79 7.01
C ARG A 134 1.34 -11.87 6.10
N ASN A 135 2.15 -12.77 6.64
CA ASN A 135 2.79 -13.82 5.86
C ASN A 135 1.78 -14.87 5.35
N ARG A 136 0.95 -15.40 6.25
CA ARG A 136 0.06 -16.54 5.95
C ARG A 136 -1.32 -16.16 5.43
N SER A 137 -1.90 -15.08 5.94
CA SER A 137 -3.27 -14.68 5.64
C SER A 137 -3.32 -13.17 5.42
N PRO A 138 -3.51 -12.69 4.19
CA PRO A 138 -3.54 -11.25 3.90
C PRO A 138 -4.54 -10.51 4.80
N PHE A 139 -4.24 -9.26 5.12
CA PHE A 139 -5.16 -8.43 5.90
C PHE A 139 -6.50 -8.25 5.19
N GLN A 140 -7.59 -8.44 5.94
CA GLN A 140 -8.97 -8.33 5.46
C GLN A 140 -9.77 -7.34 6.31
N ALA A 141 -10.86 -6.82 5.76
CA ALA A 141 -11.76 -5.95 6.50
C ALA A 141 -12.28 -6.66 7.77
N ARG A 142 -12.29 -5.93 8.88
CA ARG A 142 -12.60 -6.37 10.24
C ARG A 142 -11.66 -7.44 10.80
N GLY A 143 -10.57 -7.74 10.09
CA GLY A 143 -9.52 -8.61 10.58
C GLY A 143 -8.59 -7.91 11.57
N ASP A 144 -7.79 -8.72 12.25
CA ASP A 144 -6.64 -8.25 13.01
C ASP A 144 -5.55 -7.75 12.04
N ALA A 145 -5.11 -6.51 12.24
CA ALA A 145 -4.03 -5.88 11.49
C ALA A 145 -2.67 -6.57 11.72
N GLY A 146 -2.51 -7.30 12.83
CA GLY A 146 -1.24 -7.89 13.21
C GLY A 146 -0.15 -6.83 13.43
N VAL A 147 1.10 -7.27 13.44
CA VAL A 147 2.23 -6.42 13.88
C VAL A 147 3.04 -5.79 12.76
N VAL A 148 2.88 -6.24 11.51
CA VAL A 148 3.74 -5.79 10.39
C VAL A 148 2.97 -4.86 9.46
N ARG A 149 3.66 -3.84 8.94
CA ARG A 149 3.13 -2.85 8.02
C ARG A 149 4.05 -2.73 6.81
N VAL A 150 3.46 -2.56 5.63
CA VAL A 150 4.16 -1.99 4.49
C VAL A 150 3.97 -0.49 4.50
N VAL A 151 5.06 0.25 4.29
CA VAL A 151 5.07 1.71 4.17
C VAL A 151 5.45 2.07 2.75
N TYR A 152 4.67 2.91 2.09
CA TYR A 152 4.92 3.29 0.70
C TYR A 152 4.59 4.76 0.47
N PRO A 153 5.25 5.43 -0.50
CA PRO A 153 5.08 6.85 -0.68
C PRO A 153 3.76 7.16 -1.41
N ALA A 154 3.14 8.30 -1.10
CA ALA A 154 1.85 8.71 -1.67
C ALA A 154 1.88 8.90 -3.20
N ASN A 155 3.07 9.19 -3.74
CA ASN A 155 3.30 9.29 -5.18
C ASN A 155 3.62 7.94 -5.84
N TRP A 156 3.62 6.81 -5.11
CA TRP A 156 3.85 5.49 -5.70
C TRP A 156 2.77 5.15 -6.73
N ARG A 157 3.19 4.58 -7.87
CA ARG A 157 2.32 4.20 -9.01
C ARG A 157 2.51 2.74 -9.43
N GLY A 158 3.04 1.90 -8.55
CA GLY A 158 3.17 0.46 -8.79
C GLY A 158 4.51 0.01 -9.37
N GLY A 159 5.54 0.87 -9.33
CA GLY A 159 6.92 0.47 -9.56
C GLY A 159 7.38 -0.59 -8.54
N ASP A 160 8.31 -1.45 -8.95
CA ASP A 160 8.83 -2.49 -8.08
C ASP A 160 9.72 -1.91 -6.97
N ASP A 161 9.67 -2.55 -5.80
CA ASP A 161 10.49 -2.27 -4.61
C ASP A 161 10.42 -0.82 -4.07
N MET A 162 9.36 -0.06 -4.38
CA MET A 162 9.09 1.27 -3.81
C MET A 162 8.28 1.18 -2.50
N TRP A 163 8.79 0.43 -1.54
CA TRP A 163 8.20 0.32 -0.19
C TRP A 163 9.27 -0.03 0.84
N ASP A 164 9.02 0.41 2.07
CA ASP A 164 9.69 -0.04 3.27
C ASP A 164 8.77 -1.02 4.03
N VAL A 165 9.35 -1.87 4.89
CA VAL A 165 8.59 -2.75 5.77
C VAL A 165 8.97 -2.44 7.20
N ILE A 166 7.98 -2.23 8.05
CA ILE A 166 8.14 -1.93 9.48
C ILE A 166 7.29 -2.88 10.30
N TYR A 167 7.60 -3.04 11.58
CA TYR A 167 6.81 -3.86 12.48
C TYR A 167 6.81 -3.31 13.91
N HIS A 168 5.72 -3.53 14.64
CA HIS A 168 5.62 -3.27 16.07
C HIS A 168 6.58 -4.22 16.81
N ASP A 169 7.65 -3.68 17.37
CA ASP A 169 8.73 -4.41 18.01
C ASP A 169 8.49 -4.48 19.53
N PRO A 170 8.14 -5.66 20.09
CA PRO A 170 7.81 -5.78 21.50
C PRO A 170 9.00 -5.51 22.43
N ARG A 171 10.23 -5.44 21.89
CA ARG A 171 11.44 -5.08 22.64
C ARG A 171 11.57 -3.58 22.83
N LYS A 172 10.92 -2.78 21.98
CA LYS A 172 10.81 -1.34 22.13
C LYS A 172 9.65 -1.04 23.09
N VAL A 173 9.88 -1.32 24.37
CA VAL A 173 8.93 -0.93 25.42
C VAL A 173 8.94 0.59 25.52
N LEU A 174 7.78 1.21 25.32
CA LEU A 174 7.65 2.66 25.35
C LEU A 174 7.26 3.15 26.73
N VAL A 175 8.26 3.47 27.55
CA VAL A 175 8.05 4.42 28.65
C VAL A 175 9.24 5.38 28.71
N LEU A 176 9.09 6.55 28.09
CA LEU A 176 9.92 7.72 28.40
C LEU A 176 9.01 8.77 29.00
N ARG A 177 9.14 9.00 30.32
CA ARG A 177 8.44 10.07 31.05
C ARG A 177 6.90 10.06 30.94
N GLY A 178 6.30 8.90 30.71
CA GLY A 178 4.84 8.76 30.56
C GLY A 178 4.31 9.01 29.14
N GLU A 179 5.17 9.20 28.14
CA GLU A 179 4.79 9.33 26.73
C GLU A 179 5.24 8.10 25.91
N GLU A 180 4.35 7.60 25.04
CA GLU A 180 4.61 6.48 24.13
C GLU A 180 5.56 6.93 22.98
N VAL A 181 6.79 6.41 22.95
CA VAL A 181 7.85 6.76 21.97
C VAL A 181 7.93 5.79 20.78
N GLY A 182 6.90 5.62 19.94
CA GLY A 182 7.00 4.89 18.65
C GLY A 182 7.49 3.42 18.71
N ASP A 183 6.60 2.45 18.57
CA ASP A 183 6.90 1.02 18.83
C ASP A 183 7.41 0.30 17.57
N PHE A 184 7.72 1.03 16.50
CA PHE A 184 8.13 0.46 15.22
C PHE A 184 9.64 0.21 15.10
N SER A 185 9.98 -0.88 14.40
CA SER A 185 11.32 -1.18 13.90
C SER A 185 11.29 -1.42 12.40
N MET A 186 12.39 -1.10 11.70
CA MET A 186 12.58 -1.47 10.29
C MET A 186 12.78 -2.98 10.17
N ALA A 187 12.05 -3.64 9.27
CA ALA A 187 12.34 -5.01 8.88
C ALA A 187 13.54 -5.03 7.92
N VAL A 188 14.42 -6.01 8.09
CA VAL A 188 15.65 -6.12 7.28
C VAL A 188 15.39 -7.06 6.10
N ARG A 189 15.62 -6.59 4.87
CA ARG A 189 15.60 -7.44 3.68
C ARG A 189 16.78 -8.41 3.72
N ARG A 190 16.48 -9.71 3.69
CA ARG A 190 17.46 -10.80 3.64
C ARG A 190 17.34 -11.54 2.30
N TYR A 191 18.46 -11.72 1.63
CA TYR A 191 18.53 -12.59 0.46
C TYR A 191 18.69 -14.03 0.93
N ARG A 192 17.79 -14.93 0.52
CA ARG A 192 17.95 -16.37 0.73
C ARG A 192 18.50 -16.96 -0.56
N PRO A 193 19.76 -17.43 -0.60
CA PRO A 193 20.28 -18.05 -1.81
C PRO A 193 19.51 -19.37 -2.09
N PRO A 194 19.29 -19.72 -3.36
CA PRO A 194 18.71 -21.01 -3.70
C PRO A 194 19.63 -22.14 -3.18
N GLY A 195 19.08 -23.09 -2.44
CA GLY A 195 19.79 -24.33 -2.04
C GLY A 195 20.20 -24.48 -0.58
N GLN A 196 19.97 -23.49 0.30
CA GLN A 196 20.11 -23.69 1.75
C GLN A 196 18.79 -24.18 2.36
N LEU A 197 18.60 -25.50 2.38
CA LEU A 197 17.62 -26.16 3.25
C LEU A 197 18.25 -26.28 4.65
N SER A 198 17.53 -25.79 5.66
CA SER A 198 17.83 -25.99 7.09
C SER A 198 17.39 -27.37 7.55
#